data_AF-A0A2D4IL00-F1
#
_entry.id   AF-A0A2D4IL00-F1
#
_cell.length_a   1.000
_cell.length_b   1.000
_cell.length_c   1.000
_cell.angle_alpha   90.00
_cell.angle_beta   90.00
_cell.angle_gamma   90.00
#
_symmetry.space_group_name_H-M   'P 1'
#
loop_
_entity.id
_entity.type
_entity.pdbx_description
1 polymer ?
#
loop_
_entity_poly.entity_id
_entity_poly.type
_entity_poly.pdbx_seq_one_letter_code
_entity_poly.pdbx_strand_id
1 'polypeptide(L)'
;VFERSVYSDRYIFAKNLFEIGHMSEIEWIIYQDWHTFLLQTFGDRLALHGFLYLRAPPEVCFERLRYRSRPEEKEVQLSYLEQLHIQHENWLAKKATVWVPAGAVLHHGCGLLSGKDVRGSGRRRVVAR
;
A
#
# COMPACT_ATOMS: atom_id res chain seq x y z
N VAL A 1 12.56 13.04 11.84
CA VAL A 1 12.71 11.63 11.39
C VAL A 1 11.42 10.92 11.71
N PHE A 2 10.80 10.23 10.75
CA PHE A 2 9.57 9.47 10.95
C PHE A 2 9.88 7.98 11.04
N GLU A 3 9.27 7.28 11.99
CA GLU A 3 9.19 5.81 11.95
C GLU A 3 7.99 5.45 11.08
N ARG A 4 8.23 4.84 9.91
CA ARG A 4 7.23 4.60 8.84
C ARG A 4 6.70 5.89 8.20
N SER A 5 5.67 5.76 7.36
CA SER A 5 5.01 6.84 6.64
C SER A 5 3.57 6.47 6.27
N VAL A 6 2.77 7.47 5.92
CA VAL A 6 1.43 7.27 5.34
C VAL A 6 1.45 6.39 4.08
N TYR A 7 2.59 6.28 3.39
CA TYR A 7 2.75 5.41 2.24
C TYR A 7 2.87 3.95 2.65
N SER A 8 3.65 3.63 3.70
CA SER A 8 3.73 2.26 4.21
C SER A 8 2.40 1.78 4.77
N ASP A 9 1.61 2.68 5.37
CA ASP A 9 0.29 2.33 5.90
C ASP A 9 -0.64 1.82 4.79
N ARG A 10 -0.69 2.52 3.63
CA ARG A 10 -1.51 2.10 2.49
C ARG A 10 -0.92 0.95 1.70
N TYR A 11 0.34 1.08 1.26
CA TYR A 11 0.92 0.17 0.26
C TYR A 11 1.48 -1.11 0.85
N ILE A 12 1.71 -1.16 2.17
CA ILE A 12 2.16 -2.37 2.85
C ILE A 12 1.03 -2.93 3.69
N PHE A 13 0.62 -2.24 4.76
CA PHE A 13 -0.24 -2.86 5.77
C PHE A 13 -1.70 -2.99 5.31
N ALA A 14 -2.34 -1.90 4.89
CA ALA A 14 -3.74 -1.93 4.49
C ALA A 14 -3.94 -2.76 3.21
N LYS A 15 -3.03 -2.63 2.22
CA LYS A 15 -3.01 -3.49 1.04
C LYS A 15 -2.88 -4.97 1.42
N ASN A 16 -1.98 -5.32 2.34
CA ASN A 16 -1.83 -6.71 2.76
C ASN A 16 -3.10 -7.24 3.44
N LEU A 17 -3.73 -6.44 4.30
CA LEU A 17 -5.00 -6.80 4.96
C LEU A 17 -6.13 -7.05 3.94
N PHE A 18 -6.21 -6.22 2.90
CA PHE A 18 -7.14 -6.43 1.80
C PHE A 18 -6.84 -7.72 1.02
N GLU A 19 -5.57 -7.95 0.65
CA GLU A 19 -5.17 -9.14 -0.13
C GLU A 19 -5.38 -10.45 0.62
N ILE A 20 -5.29 -10.46 1.96
CA ILE A 20 -5.57 -11.64 2.78
C ILE A 20 -7.03 -11.75 3.23
N GLY A 21 -7.91 -10.87 2.74
CA GLY A 21 -9.36 -10.95 2.99
C GLY A 21 -9.80 -10.44 4.37
N HIS A 22 -8.96 -9.71 5.09
CA HIS A 22 -9.32 -9.04 6.35
C HIS A 22 -9.91 -7.64 6.15
N MET A 23 -10.03 -7.19 4.90
CA MET A 23 -10.74 -5.97 4.52
C MET A 23 -11.63 -6.30 3.32
N SER A 24 -12.91 -5.96 3.42
CA SER A 24 -13.84 -6.07 2.29
C SER A 24 -13.50 -5.06 1.19
N GLU A 25 -14.04 -5.27 -0.01
CA GLU A 25 -13.87 -4.35 -1.13
C GLU A 25 -14.35 -2.93 -0.80
N ILE A 26 -15.49 -2.81 -0.11
CA ILE A 26 -16.04 -1.50 0.29
C ILE A 26 -15.13 -0.80 1.30
N GLU A 27 -14.65 -1.52 2.32
CA GLU A 27 -13.71 -0.95 3.31
C GLU A 27 -12.40 -0.51 2.64
N TRP A 28 -11.91 -1.28 1.67
CA TRP A 28 -10.71 -0.93 0.92
C TRP A 28 -10.90 0.31 0.05
N ILE A 29 -12.05 0.45 -0.62
CA ILE A 29 -12.37 1.66 -1.39
C ILE A 29 -12.43 2.88 -0.47
N ILE A 30 -13.17 2.80 0.65
CA ILE A 30 -13.29 3.90 1.61
C ILE A 30 -11.92 4.28 2.17
N TYR A 31 -11.10 3.30 2.55
CA TYR A 31 -9.75 3.53 3.07
C TYR A 31 -8.88 4.28 2.07
N GLN A 32 -8.91 3.86 0.80
CA GLN A 32 -8.14 4.49 -0.27
C GLN A 32 -8.60 5.93 -0.56
N ASP A 33 -9.90 6.18 -0.56
CA ASP A 33 -10.48 7.51 -0.75
C ASP A 33 -10.05 8.45 0.38
N TRP A 34 -10.15 7.97 1.62
CA TRP A 34 -9.76 8.74 2.79
C TRP A 34 -8.25 9.03 2.81
N HIS A 35 -7.43 8.04 2.48
CA HIS A 35 -5.97 8.21 2.33
C HIS A 35 -5.63 9.25 1.26
N THR A 36 -6.32 9.22 0.12
CA THR A 36 -6.11 10.17 -0.98
C THR A 36 -6.50 11.59 -0.55
N PHE A 37 -7.63 11.74 0.13
CA PHE A 37 -8.04 13.02 0.69
C PHE A 37 -7.02 13.59 1.69
N LEU A 38 -6.47 12.76 2.58
CA LEU A 38 -5.43 13.19 3.51
C LEU A 38 -4.16 13.66 2.80
N LEU A 39 -3.71 12.93 1.78
CA LEU A 39 -2.54 13.33 1.00
C LEU A 39 -2.78 14.63 0.22
N GLN A 40 -3.98 14.86 -0.30
CA GLN A 40 -4.31 16.11 -0.98
C GLN A 40 -4.38 17.30 -0.01
N THR A 41 -4.89 17.07 1.20
CA THR A 41 -5.08 18.12 2.21
C THR A 41 -3.77 18.49 2.91
N PHE A 42 -2.90 17.50 3.15
CA PHE A 42 -1.70 17.67 3.98
C PHE A 42 -0.38 17.34 3.26
N GLY A 43 -0.42 17.06 1.95
CA GLY A 43 0.71 16.56 1.18
C GLY A 43 1.97 17.41 1.31
N ASP A 44 1.84 18.73 1.25
CA ASP A 44 2.97 19.65 1.38
C ASP A 44 3.68 19.54 2.74
N ARG A 45 2.94 19.21 3.80
CA ARG A 45 3.48 19.00 5.16
C ARG A 45 4.01 17.59 5.38
N LEU A 46 3.51 16.63 4.60
CA LEU A 46 3.89 15.22 4.67
C LEU A 46 4.94 14.84 3.61
N ALA A 47 5.42 15.81 2.84
CA ALA A 47 6.42 15.61 1.80
C ALA A 47 7.71 15.00 2.40
N LEU A 48 8.07 13.81 1.91
CA LEU A 48 9.28 13.11 2.32
C LEU A 48 10.40 13.39 1.32
N HIS A 49 11.57 13.77 1.83
CA HIS A 49 12.77 13.97 1.01
C HIS A 49 13.41 12.64 0.57
N GLY A 50 13.11 11.54 1.28
CA GLY A 50 13.64 10.22 0.96
C GLY A 50 13.19 9.15 1.94
N PHE A 51 13.48 7.90 1.59
CA PHE A 51 13.20 6.72 2.42
C PHE A 51 14.50 6.03 2.79
N LEU A 52 14.61 5.62 4.05
CA LEU A 52 15.65 4.71 4.53
C LEU A 52 15.01 3.34 4.79
N TYR A 53 15.33 2.35 3.96
CA TYR A 53 14.79 1.01 4.09
C TYR A 53 15.69 0.10 4.95
N LEU A 54 15.24 -0.20 6.16
CA LEU A 54 15.91 -1.15 7.06
C LEU A 54 15.51 -2.58 6.69
N ARG A 55 16.21 -3.16 5.70
CA ARG A 55 15.93 -4.51 5.20
C ARG A 55 16.44 -5.59 6.17
N ALA A 56 15.58 -6.55 6.50
CA ALA A 56 15.93 -7.75 7.27
C ALA A 56 15.10 -8.95 6.79
N PRO A 57 15.63 -10.19 6.89
CA PRO A 57 14.87 -11.40 6.63
C PRO A 57 13.66 -11.55 7.59
N PRO A 58 12.54 -12.14 7.15
CA PRO A 58 11.36 -12.37 7.98
C PRO A 58 11.67 -13.13 9.28
N GLU A 59 12.59 -14.10 9.24
CA GLU A 59 13.00 -14.93 10.37
C GLU A 59 13.66 -14.08 11.45
N VAL A 60 14.56 -13.17 11.05
CA VAL A 60 15.20 -12.22 11.97
C VAL A 60 14.17 -11.27 12.59
N CYS A 61 13.20 -10.80 11.80
CA CYS A 61 12.10 -10.00 12.32
C CYS A 61 11.23 -10.78 13.32
N PHE A 62 10.99 -12.06 13.05
CA PHE A 62 10.20 -12.95 13.90
C PHE A 62 10.90 -13.23 15.25
N GLU A 63 12.21 -13.47 15.23
CA GLU A 63 13.02 -13.58 16.44
C GLU A 63 12.97 -12.31 17.29
N ARG A 64 13.12 -11.13 16.65
CA ARG A 64 13.02 -9.83 17.32
C ARG A 64 11.64 -9.58 17.92
N LEU A 65 10.58 -9.98 17.21
CA LEU A 65 9.20 -9.89 17.69
C LEU A 65 9.00 -10.74 18.95
N ARG A 66 9.47 -12.00 18.92
CA ARG A 66 9.43 -12.90 20.09
C ARG A 66 10.25 -12.35 21.26
N TYR A 67 11.46 -11.86 21.01
CA TYR A 67 12.31 -11.26 22.04
C TYR A 67 11.64 -10.04 22.69
N ARG A 68 10.98 -9.19 21.89
CA ARG A 68 10.26 -8.00 22.37
C ARG A 68 9.00 -8.35 23.19
N SER A 69 8.42 -9.53 22.98
CA SER A 69 7.40 -10.13 23.86
C SER A 69 6.16 -9.27 24.13
N ARG A 70 5.67 -8.53 23.12
CA ARG A 70 4.40 -7.79 23.25
C ARG A 70 3.20 -8.74 23.24
N PRO A 71 2.26 -8.64 24.20
CA PRO A 71 1.08 -9.50 24.25
C PRO A 71 0.26 -9.47 22.95
N GLU A 72 0.11 -8.30 22.33
CA GLU A 72 -0.71 -8.07 21.13
C GLU A 72 -0.12 -8.69 19.86
N GLU A 73 1.17 -9.05 19.90
CA GLU A 73 1.88 -9.60 18.75
C GLU A 73 2.12 -11.12 18.88
N LYS A 74 1.68 -11.76 19.97
CA LYS A 74 1.93 -13.19 20.25
C LYS A 74 1.41 -14.13 19.17
N GLU A 75 0.32 -13.75 18.52
CA GLU A 75 -0.36 -14.57 17.50
C GLU A 75 0.18 -14.33 16.08
N VAL A 76 1.08 -13.36 15.90
CA VAL A 76 1.69 -13.07 14.60
C VAL A 76 2.48 -14.29 14.14
N GLN A 77 2.19 -14.76 12.93
CA GLN A 77 2.86 -15.89 12.32
C GLN A 77 4.00 -15.44 11.40
N LEU A 78 5.00 -16.31 11.18
CA LEU A 78 6.10 -16.04 10.25
C LEU A 78 5.58 -15.73 8.84
N SER A 79 4.56 -16.45 8.37
CA SER A 79 3.95 -16.25 7.06
C SER A 79 3.40 -14.85 6.85
N TYR A 80 2.89 -14.21 7.90
CA TYR A 80 2.45 -12.82 7.83
C TYR A 80 3.65 -11.87 7.63
N LEU A 81 4.77 -12.12 8.33
CA LEU A 81 5.99 -11.33 8.16
C LEU A 81 6.63 -11.54 6.78
N GLU A 82 6.56 -12.73 6.21
CA GLU A 82 6.97 -13.02 4.83
C GLU A 82 6.15 -12.21 3.82
N GLN A 83 4.83 -12.15 3.99
CA GLN A 83 3.96 -11.33 3.14
C GLN A 83 4.34 -9.84 3.23
N LEU A 84 4.48 -9.30 4.45
CA LEU A 84 4.91 -7.91 4.63
C LEU A 84 6.28 -7.66 4.02
N HIS A 85 7.22 -8.60 4.14
CA HIS A 85 8.54 -8.49 3.52
C HIS A 85 8.43 -8.38 2.00
N ILE A 86 7.61 -9.22 1.37
CA ILE A 86 7.37 -9.18 -0.09
C ILE A 86 6.80 -7.82 -0.51
N GLN A 87 5.85 -7.24 0.24
CA GLN A 87 5.30 -5.92 -0.08
C GLN A 87 6.40 -4.83 0.00
N HIS A 88 7.26 -4.87 1.02
CA HIS A 88 8.36 -3.91 1.15
C HIS A 88 9.39 -4.06 0.02
N GLU A 89 9.74 -5.29 -0.34
CA GLU A 89 10.64 -5.59 -1.46
C GLU A 89 10.07 -5.07 -2.79
N ASN A 90 8.79 -5.33 -3.03
CA ASN A 90 8.12 -4.88 -4.23
C ASN A 90 8.06 -3.35 -4.31
N TRP A 91 7.85 -2.67 -3.18
CA TRP A 91 7.74 -1.22 -3.12
C TRP A 91 9.11 -0.51 -3.21
N LEU A 92 10.03 -0.84 -2.29
CA LEU A 92 11.24 -0.05 -2.07
C LEU A 92 12.44 -0.54 -2.87
N ALA A 93 12.53 -1.85 -3.13
CA ALA A 93 13.66 -2.43 -3.86
C ALA A 93 13.37 -2.58 -5.36
N LYS A 94 12.26 -3.24 -5.70
CA LYS A 94 11.89 -3.54 -7.10
C LYS A 94 11.13 -2.41 -7.79
N LYS A 95 10.54 -1.48 -7.02
CA LYS A 95 9.67 -0.39 -7.52
C LYS A 95 8.53 -0.89 -8.42
N ALA A 96 8.00 -2.07 -8.10
CA ALA A 96 6.96 -2.77 -8.86
C ALA A 96 5.54 -2.52 -8.33
N THR A 97 5.40 -1.77 -7.23
CA THR A 97 4.08 -1.44 -6.67
C THR A 97 3.32 -0.50 -7.61
N VAL A 98 2.21 -0.98 -8.15
CA VAL A 98 1.33 -0.18 -9.00
C VAL A 98 0.57 0.82 -8.14
N TRP A 99 0.65 2.11 -8.51
CA TRP A 99 -0.21 3.14 -7.95
C TRP A 99 -1.62 2.95 -8.48
N VAL A 100 -2.54 2.54 -7.61
CA VAL A 100 -3.97 2.50 -7.91
C VAL A 100 -4.60 3.77 -7.34
N PRO A 101 -5.06 4.71 -8.18
CA PRO A 101 -5.78 5.89 -7.71
C PRO A 101 -7.04 5.47 -6.95
N ALA A 102 -7.42 6.26 -5.94
CA ALA A 102 -8.75 6.19 -5.36
C ALA A 102 -9.82 6.22 -6.48
N GLY A 103 -10.68 5.20 -6.52
CA GLY A 103 -11.71 5.01 -7.55
C GLY A 103 -11.35 4.09 -8.73
N ALA A 104 -10.13 3.55 -8.81
CA ALA A 104 -9.81 2.51 -9.78
C ALA A 104 -10.18 1.12 -9.21
N VAL A 105 -11.32 0.58 -9.65
CA VAL A 105 -11.75 -0.79 -9.32
C VAL A 105 -10.97 -1.76 -10.19
N LEU A 106 -10.12 -2.58 -9.58
CA LEU A 106 -9.52 -3.74 -10.24
C LEU A 106 -10.55 -4.88 -10.24
N HIS A 107 -11.43 -4.90 -11.24
CA HIS A 107 -12.24 -6.09 -11.49
C HIS A 107 -11.30 -7.24 -11.89
N HIS A 108 -11.37 -8.37 -11.19
CA HIS A 108 -10.69 -9.61 -11.56
C HIS A 108 -11.02 -9.97 -13.03
N GLY A 109 -10.13 -9.62 -13.96
CA GLY A 109 -10.21 -10.02 -15.36
C GLY A 109 -10.25 -8.91 -16.43
N CYS A 110 -10.27 -7.61 -16.11
CA CYS A 110 -10.22 -6.57 -17.14
C CYS A 110 -9.48 -5.32 -16.66
N GLY A 111 -8.67 -4.71 -17.55
CA GLY A 111 -7.71 -3.66 -17.23
C GLY A 111 -8.29 -2.41 -16.57
N LEU A 112 -7.40 -1.59 -15.97
CA LEU A 112 -7.75 -0.35 -15.28
C LEU A 112 -8.71 0.53 -16.10
N LEU A 113 -9.94 0.67 -15.64
CA LEU A 113 -10.85 1.72 -16.12
C LEU A 113 -10.73 2.91 -15.17
N SER A 114 -10.09 3.98 -15.66
CA SER A 114 -10.06 5.27 -14.98
C SER A 114 -11.44 5.93 -15.09
N GLY A 115 -12.10 6.19 -13.97
CA GLY A 115 -13.39 6.90 -13.87
C GLY A 115 -13.33 8.38 -14.26
N LYS A 116 -13.06 8.67 -15.54
CA LYS A 116 -13.17 10.01 -16.13
C LYS A 116 -14.03 10.07 -17.41
N ASP A 117 -14.97 9.14 -17.59
CA ASP A 117 -15.90 9.18 -18.74
C ASP A 117 -17.32 9.54 -18.31
N VAL A 118 -17.49 10.79 -17.84
CA VAL A 118 -18.77 11.51 -17.93
C VAL A 118 -18.48 12.94 -18.36
N ARG A 119 -18.25 13.11 -19.68
CA ARG A 119 -18.70 14.23 -20.55
C ARG A 119 -17.75 14.43 -21.74
N GLY A 120 -18.29 14.21 -22.94
CA GLY A 120 -17.96 15.02 -24.12
C GLY A 120 -16.80 14.55 -25.00
N SER A 121 -17.15 13.95 -26.14
CA SER A 121 -16.52 14.06 -27.46
C SER A 121 -15.10 14.66 -27.53
N GLY A 122 -14.12 13.85 -27.92
CA GLY A 122 -12.82 14.38 -28.36
C GLY A 122 -11.66 13.38 -28.36
N ARG A 123 -11.48 12.66 -29.46
CA ARG A 123 -10.26 11.91 -29.83
C ARG A 123 -8.97 12.64 -29.39
N ARG A 124 -8.08 11.99 -28.61
CA ARG A 124 -6.62 12.03 -28.81
C ARG A 124 -5.86 10.99 -27.96
N ARG A 125 -4.81 10.45 -28.59
CA ARG A 125 -3.97 9.30 -28.19
C ARG A 125 -3.24 9.52 -26.85
N VAL A 126 -3.11 8.44 -26.08
CA VAL A 126 -2.12 8.29 -25.01
C VAL A 126 -0.79 7.88 -25.63
N VAL A 127 0.28 8.62 -25.33
CA VAL A 127 1.68 8.20 -25.51
C VAL A 127 2.29 8.13 -24.12
N ALA A 128 2.78 6.96 -23.73
CA ALA A 128 3.54 6.76 -22.51
C ALA A 128 5.01 7.14 -22.73
N ARG A 129 5.61 7.82 -21.75
CA ARG A 129 7.05 7.84 -21.48
C ARG A 129 7.25 7.52 -20.02
#